data_AF-A0A841LTB3-F1
#
_entry.id   AF-A0A841LTB3-F1
#
_cell.length_a   1.000
_cell.length_b   1.000
_cell.length_c   1.000
_cell.angle_alpha   90.00
_cell.angle_beta   90.00
_cell.angle_gamma   90.00
#
_symmetry.space_group_name_H-M   'P 1'
#
loop_
_entity.id
_entity.type
_entity.pdbx_description
1 polymer ?
#
loop_
_entity_poly.entity_id
_entity_poly.type
_entity_poly.pdbx_seq_one_letter_code
_entity_poly.pdbx_strand_id
1 'polypeptide(L)'
;MTVHFRQPSRFTLGLAAVAMIAVLGGCAGGAEFQGTPQEGARRTGVYPNFGHMPQAATSQITAQEKDDATTALDAERKRLKSVKGDAPLTAAQLAELRRQAQAEANATLQAIENSN
;
A
#
# COMPACT_ATOMS: atom_id res chain seq x y z
N MET A 1 19.11 27.34 38.57
CA MET A 1 19.71 26.21 37.82
C MET A 1 19.79 26.63 36.36
N THR A 2 20.99 26.95 35.89
CA THR A 2 21.26 27.33 34.51
C THR A 2 21.51 26.06 33.71
N VAL A 3 20.64 25.74 32.76
CA VAL A 3 20.78 24.56 31.91
C VAL A 3 21.61 24.95 30.69
N HIS A 4 22.82 24.40 30.59
CA HIS A 4 23.67 24.55 29.42
C HIS A 4 23.18 23.63 28.30
N PHE A 5 22.64 24.24 27.26
CA PHE A 5 22.20 23.53 26.05
C PHE A 5 23.42 23.20 25.19
N ARG A 6 23.86 21.94 25.24
CA ARG A 6 24.99 21.45 24.44
C ARG A 6 24.45 21.02 23.08
N GLN A 7 24.75 21.82 22.04
CA GLN A 7 24.33 21.56 20.67
C GLN A 7 24.76 20.14 20.23
N PRO A 8 23.83 19.29 19.77
CA PRO A 8 24.18 18.00 19.19
C PRO A 8 24.92 18.20 17.86
N SER A 9 26.04 17.51 17.74
CA SER A 9 26.87 17.47 16.54
C SER A 9 26.03 17.14 15.30
N ARG A 10 26.24 17.91 14.23
CA ARG A 10 25.55 17.79 12.92
C ARG A 10 25.60 16.38 12.31
N PHE A 11 26.48 15.52 12.81
CA PHE A 11 26.63 14.13 12.36
C PHE A 11 25.52 13.19 12.85
N THR A 12 24.93 13.41 14.03
CA THR A 12 23.89 12.50 14.56
C THR A 12 22.50 12.81 14.01
N LEU A 13 22.21 14.06 13.64
CA LEU A 13 20.97 14.43 12.95
C LEU A 13 20.85 13.78 11.56
N GLY A 14 21.97 13.60 10.86
CA GLY A 14 21.96 13.02 9.51
C GLY A 14 21.55 11.54 9.49
N LEU A 15 21.86 10.79 10.54
CA LEU A 15 21.70 9.33 10.55
C LEU A 15 20.26 8.91 10.91
N ALA A 16 19.60 9.66 11.80
CA ALA A 16 18.20 9.44 12.14
C ALA A 16 17.24 9.81 10.99
N ALA A 17 17.57 10.85 10.22
CA ALA A 17 16.77 11.26 9.07
C ALA A 17 16.77 10.19 7.95
N VAL A 18 17.88 9.51 7.72
CA VAL A 18 18.01 8.44 6.70
C VAL A 18 17.20 7.20 7.09
N ALA A 19 17.15 6.86 8.39
CA ALA A 19 16.41 5.70 8.87
C ALA A 19 14.88 5.87 8.73
N MET A 20 14.33 7.07 8.95
CA MET A 20 12.90 7.32 8.73
C MET A 20 12.49 7.22 7.25
N ILE A 21 13.35 7.66 6.33
CA ILE A 21 13.07 7.58 4.88
C ILE A 21 13.02 6.12 4.42
N ALA A 22 13.85 5.24 4.99
CA ALA A 22 13.86 3.81 4.66
C ALA A 22 12.59 3.06 5.12
N VAL A 23 12.02 3.43 6.28
CA VAL A 23 10.81 2.79 6.83
C VAL A 23 9.54 3.27 6.10
N LEU A 24 9.50 4.53 5.65
CA LEU A 24 8.36 5.09 4.90
C LEU A 24 8.40 4.77 3.40
N GLY A 25 9.58 4.50 2.83
CA GLY A 25 9.75 4.16 1.40
C GLY A 25 9.35 2.72 1.02
N GLY A 26 9.15 1.84 2.00
CA GLY A 26 8.89 0.41 1.78
C GLY A 26 7.50 0.06 1.23
N CYS A 27 6.57 1.02 1.14
CA CYS A 27 5.20 0.74 0.72
C CYS A 27 4.91 0.96 -0.78
N ALA A 28 5.88 1.43 -1.59
CA ALA A 28 5.64 1.71 -3.02
C ALA A 28 6.92 1.74 -3.90
N GLY A 29 7.92 0.88 -3.62
CA GLY A 29 9.25 0.98 -4.26
C GLY A 29 9.76 -0.24 -5.03
N GLY A 30 9.01 -1.35 -5.05
CA GLY A 30 9.41 -2.56 -5.78
C GLY A 30 9.58 -2.30 -7.29
N ALA A 31 10.48 -3.02 -7.95
CA ALA A 31 10.69 -2.89 -9.40
C ALA A 31 9.42 -3.20 -10.20
N GLU A 32 8.53 -4.02 -9.63
CA GLU A 32 7.19 -4.33 -10.11
C GLU A 32 6.21 -3.14 -10.07
N PHE A 33 6.52 -2.09 -9.30
CA PHE A 33 5.75 -0.84 -9.21
C PHE A 33 6.42 0.33 -9.93
N GLN A 34 7.63 0.14 -10.44
CA GLN A 34 8.28 1.06 -11.36
C GLN A 34 7.65 0.87 -12.74
N GLY A 35 6.45 1.43 -12.92
CA GLY A 35 5.87 1.57 -14.26
C GLY A 35 6.92 2.20 -15.18
N THR A 36 7.06 1.67 -16.40
CA THR A 36 7.87 2.35 -17.41
C THR A 36 7.37 3.79 -17.51
N PRO A 37 8.26 4.80 -17.59
CA PRO A 37 7.83 6.17 -17.81
C PRO A 37 6.95 6.21 -19.05
N GLN A 38 5.63 6.29 -18.86
CA GLN A 38 4.71 6.41 -19.96
C GLN A 38 4.87 7.83 -20.46
N GLU A 39 5.52 7.99 -21.60
CA GLU A 39 5.55 9.29 -22.25
C GLU A 39 4.09 9.73 -22.45
N GLY A 40 3.69 10.80 -21.76
CA GLY A 40 2.40 11.42 -21.98
C GLY A 40 2.28 11.77 -23.46
N ALA A 41 1.05 11.80 -23.99
CA ALA A 41 0.79 12.07 -25.39
C ALA A 41 1.57 13.32 -25.86
N ARG A 42 2.70 13.12 -26.54
CA ARG A 42 3.50 14.21 -27.07
C ARG A 42 2.67 14.87 -28.17
N ARG A 43 2.62 16.21 -28.19
CA ARG A 43 2.04 16.99 -29.29
C ARG A 43 2.94 16.88 -30.54
N THR A 44 3.05 15.68 -31.09
CA THR A 44 3.81 15.38 -32.33
C THR A 44 3.06 15.83 -33.59
N GLY A 45 1.81 16.30 -33.45
CA GLY A 45 0.90 16.53 -34.57
C GLY A 45 0.35 15.25 -35.19
N VAL A 46 0.77 14.08 -34.69
CA VAL A 46 0.34 12.76 -35.15
C VAL A 46 -0.40 12.09 -34.01
N TYR A 47 -1.71 11.93 -34.17
CA TYR A 47 -2.57 11.27 -33.20
C TYR A 47 -2.69 9.78 -33.54
N PRO A 48 -2.77 8.88 -32.53
CA PRO A 48 -3.13 7.50 -32.80
C PRO A 48 -4.51 7.45 -33.48
N ASN A 49 -4.59 6.70 -34.57
CA ASN A 49 -5.84 6.53 -35.30
C ASN A 49 -6.72 5.52 -34.56
N PHE A 50 -7.73 6.01 -33.84
CA PHE A 50 -8.76 5.18 -33.18
C PHE A 50 -9.87 4.72 -34.15
N GLY A 51 -9.80 5.08 -35.43
CA GLY A 51 -10.73 4.65 -36.46
C GLY A 51 -10.51 3.21 -36.94
N HIS A 52 -9.40 2.58 -36.56
CA HIS A 52 -9.23 1.14 -36.74
C HIS A 52 -10.15 0.43 -35.74
N MET A 53 -11.27 -0.09 -36.23
CA MET A 53 -12.07 -1.02 -35.43
C MET A 53 -11.17 -2.17 -34.98
N PRO A 54 -11.22 -2.57 -33.69
CA PRO A 54 -10.49 -3.75 -33.23
C PRO A 54 -10.81 -4.92 -34.15
N GLN A 55 -9.79 -5.53 -34.76
CA GLN A 55 -9.99 -6.69 -35.65
C GLN A 55 -10.54 -7.91 -34.91
N ALA A 56 -10.47 -7.90 -33.57
CA ALA A 56 -11.09 -8.91 -32.75
C ALA A 56 -12.59 -8.60 -32.61
N ALA A 57 -13.42 -9.25 -33.42
CA ALA A 57 -14.73 -9.64 -32.95
C ALA A 57 -14.49 -10.42 -31.66
N THR A 58 -14.84 -9.84 -30.52
CA THR A 58 -14.82 -10.57 -29.25
C THR A 58 -15.68 -11.81 -29.47
N SER A 59 -15.07 -13.00 -29.44
CA SER A 59 -15.82 -14.25 -29.46
C SER A 59 -16.85 -14.17 -28.35
N GLN A 60 -18.13 -14.18 -28.72
CA GLN A 60 -19.19 -14.11 -27.74
C GLN A 60 -19.13 -15.38 -26.90
N ILE A 61 -19.05 -15.20 -25.59
CA ILE A 61 -19.13 -16.31 -24.63
C ILE A 61 -20.47 -17.01 -24.88
N THR A 62 -20.41 -18.29 -25.23
CA THR A 62 -21.59 -19.12 -25.40
C THR A 62 -22.28 -19.33 -24.05
N ALA A 63 -23.56 -19.72 -24.06
CA ALA A 63 -24.29 -20.00 -22.82
C ALA A 63 -23.58 -21.10 -21.99
N GLN A 64 -23.02 -22.11 -22.67
CA GLN A 64 -22.28 -23.19 -22.02
C GLN A 64 -21.00 -22.67 -21.33
N GLU A 65 -20.19 -21.87 -22.03
CA GLU A 65 -18.96 -21.31 -21.46
C GLU A 65 -19.26 -20.39 -20.27
N LYS A 66 -20.38 -19.69 -20.30
CA LYS A 66 -20.84 -18.86 -19.18
C LYS A 66 -21.20 -19.72 -17.96
N ASP A 67 -21.92 -20.83 -18.17
CA ASP A 67 -22.34 -21.72 -17.09
C ASP A 67 -21.13 -22.44 -16.46
N ASP A 68 -20.17 -22.86 -17.29
CA ASP A 68 -18.91 -23.47 -16.84
C ASP A 68 -18.07 -22.47 -16.02
N ALA A 69 -17.93 -21.23 -16.51
CA ALA A 69 -17.22 -20.17 -15.79
C ALA A 69 -17.91 -19.81 -14.47
N THR A 70 -19.24 -19.74 -14.45
CA THR A 70 -20.01 -19.44 -13.24
C THR A 70 -19.85 -20.55 -12.21
N THR A 71 -19.90 -21.81 -12.64
CA THR A 71 -19.70 -22.98 -11.78
C THR A 71 -18.31 -22.98 -11.14
N ALA A 72 -17.27 -22.68 -11.93
CA ALA A 72 -15.90 -22.59 -11.43
C ALA A 72 -15.75 -21.46 -10.38
N LEU A 73 -16.31 -20.28 -10.66
CA LEU A 73 -16.28 -19.15 -9.74
C LEU A 73 -17.05 -19.44 -8.44
N ASP A 74 -18.17 -20.15 -8.51
CA ASP A 74 -18.95 -20.54 -7.34
C ASP A 74 -18.24 -21.59 -6.48
N ALA A 75 -17.57 -22.55 -7.10
CA ALA A 75 -16.72 -23.51 -6.39
C ALA A 75 -15.60 -22.79 -5.64
N GLU A 76 -14.94 -21.84 -6.28
CA GLU A 76 -13.86 -21.06 -5.67
C GLU A 76 -14.36 -20.15 -4.55
N ARG A 77 -15.52 -19.50 -4.74
CA ARG A 77 -16.19 -18.73 -3.68
C ARG A 77 -16.49 -19.59 -2.46
N LYS A 78 -16.97 -20.82 -2.65
CA LYS A 78 -17.22 -21.76 -1.54
C LYS A 78 -15.92 -22.15 -0.84
N ARG A 79 -14.85 -22.42 -1.61
CA ARG A 79 -13.51 -22.70 -1.08
C ARG A 79 -13.01 -21.53 -0.22
N LEU A 80 -13.08 -20.30 -0.72
CA LEU A 80 -12.63 -19.12 0.00
C LEU A 80 -13.50 -18.80 1.23
N LYS A 81 -14.83 -19.01 1.17
CA LYS A 81 -15.70 -18.90 2.36
C LYS A 81 -15.36 -19.91 3.45
N SER A 82 -14.83 -21.08 3.09
CA SER A 82 -14.39 -22.09 4.06
C SER A 82 -13.05 -21.75 4.71
N VAL A 83 -12.26 -20.86 4.10
CA VAL A 83 -11.12 -20.22 4.76
C VAL A 83 -11.70 -19.19 5.72
N LYS A 84 -11.78 -19.54 7.01
CA LYS A 84 -12.02 -18.56 8.06
C LYS A 84 -10.95 -17.48 7.92
N GLY A 85 -11.34 -16.29 7.47
CA GLY A 85 -10.54 -15.09 7.71
C GLY A 85 -10.27 -14.98 9.22
N ASP A 86 -9.20 -14.27 9.58
CA ASP A 86 -8.84 -14.06 10.98
C ASP A 86 -10.09 -13.71 11.78
N ALA A 87 -10.28 -14.42 12.89
CA ALA A 87 -11.47 -14.25 13.71
C ALA A 87 -11.61 -12.76 14.05
N PRO A 88 -12.81 -12.16 13.90
CA PRO A 88 -13.00 -10.76 14.22
C PRO A 88 -12.52 -10.52 15.65
N LEU A 89 -11.64 -9.52 15.83
CA LEU A 89 -11.07 -9.20 17.13
C LEU A 89 -12.20 -9.02 18.14
N THR A 90 -12.07 -9.69 19.28
CA THR A 90 -12.98 -9.48 20.40
C THR A 90 -12.89 -8.02 20.87
N ALA A 91 -13.95 -7.50 21.50
CA ALA A 91 -13.95 -6.14 22.03
C ALA A 91 -12.77 -5.87 22.98
N ALA A 92 -12.36 -6.89 23.75
CA ALA A 92 -11.20 -6.83 24.63
C ALA A 92 -9.87 -6.70 23.87
N GLN A 93 -9.68 -7.50 22.80
CA GLN A 93 -8.48 -7.41 21.95
C GLN A 93 -8.40 -6.08 21.21
N LEU A 94 -9.54 -5.54 20.76
CA LEU A 94 -9.60 -4.24 20.11
C LEU A 94 -9.30 -3.09 21.09
N ALA A 95 -9.74 -3.20 22.35
CA ALA A 95 -9.41 -2.24 23.40
C ALA A 95 -7.91 -2.26 23.74
N GLU A 96 -7.31 -3.45 23.83
CA GLU A 96 -5.88 -3.59 24.09
C GLU A 96 -5.03 -3.04 22.94
N LEU A 97 -5.41 -3.32 21.68
CA LEU A 97 -4.74 -2.77 20.51
C LEU A 97 -4.76 -1.23 20.50
N ARG A 98 -5.89 -0.61 20.86
CA ARG A 98 -5.98 0.85 21.00
C ARG A 98 -5.09 1.39 22.11
N ARG A 99 -5.01 0.68 23.24
CA ARG A 99 -4.15 1.06 24.36
C ARG A 99 -2.67 1.01 23.95
N GLN A 100 -2.26 -0.02 23.22
CA GLN A 100 -0.90 -0.15 22.69
C GLN A 100 -0.57 0.98 21.72
N ALA A 101 -1.46 1.28 20.76
CA ALA A 101 -1.28 2.39 19.83
C ALA A 101 -1.14 3.74 20.56
N GLN A 102 -1.92 3.98 21.62
CA GLN A 102 -1.81 5.19 22.44
C GLN A 102 -0.50 5.23 23.24
N ALA A 103 -0.06 4.10 23.79
CA ALA A 103 1.20 4.01 24.53
C ALA A 103 2.40 4.29 23.61
N GLU A 104 2.41 3.74 22.40
CA GLU A 104 3.45 4.01 21.40
C GLU A 104 3.44 5.47 20.92
N ALA A 105 2.25 6.05 20.69
CA ALA A 105 2.12 7.46 20.34
C ALA A 105 2.68 8.35 21.46
N ASN A 106 2.33 8.08 22.72
CA ASN A 106 2.83 8.83 23.87
C ASN A 106 4.35 8.64 24.07
N ALA A 107 4.87 7.43 23.91
CA ALA A 107 6.30 7.17 23.98
C ALA A 107 7.05 7.93 22.87
N THR A 108 6.46 8.01 21.67
CA THR A 108 7.00 8.78 20.54
C THR A 108 6.99 10.27 20.85
N LEU A 109 5.89 10.80 21.40
CA LEU A 109 5.80 12.21 21.81
C LEU A 109 6.83 12.55 22.88
N GLN A 110 6.97 11.70 23.91
CA GLN A 110 8.01 11.88 24.93
C GLN A 110 9.42 11.80 24.35
N ALA A 111 9.66 10.92 23.37
CA ALA A 111 10.94 10.86 22.68
C ALA A 111 11.21 12.14 21.87
N ILE A 112 10.18 12.73 21.24
CA ILE A 112 10.28 14.01 20.54
C ILE A 112 10.54 15.16 21.53
N GLU A 113 9.83 15.19 22.65
CA GLU A 113 9.98 16.21 23.71
C GLU A 113 11.35 16.12 24.39
N ASN A 114 11.86 14.91 24.62
CA ASN A 114 13.17 14.67 25.22
C ASN A 114 14.33 14.73 24.21
N SER A 115 14.04 14.86 22.91
CA SER A 115 15.06 15.04 21.85
C SER A 115 15.18 16.49 21.35
N ASN A 116 14.37 17.39 21.92
CA ASN A 116 14.62 18.84 21.96
C ASN A 116 15.47 19.18 23.18
#